data_AF-A0A2M7Z8M0-F1
#
_entry.id   AF-A0A2M7Z8M0-F1
#
_cell.length_a   1.000
_cell.length_b   1.000
_cell.length_c   1.000
_cell.angle_alpha   90.00
_cell.angle_beta   90.00
_cell.angle_gamma   90.00
#
_symmetry.space_group_name_H-M   'P 1'
#
loop_
_entity.id
_entity.type
_entity.pdbx_description
1 polymer ?
#
loop_
_entity_poly.entity_id
_entity_poly.type
_entity_poly.pdbx_seq_one_letter_code
_entity_poly.pdbx_strand_id
1 'polypeptide(L)'
;MTPLEGMSAGKPCIGVDEGGLRESIIDEQTGKFIPAKYLIDDIIKAVNWLTKERALLMRENCQARAGKFSQEKFIKSIRELI
;
A
#
# COMPACT_ATOMS: atom_id res chain seq x y z
N MET A 1 8.68 -7.03 -2.53
CA MET A 1 8.38 -6.39 -1.21
C MET A 1 8.26 -4.86 -1.28
N THR A 2 8.31 -4.28 -2.47
CA THR A 2 8.40 -2.83 -2.76
C THR A 2 7.29 -1.92 -2.18
N PRO A 3 6.00 -2.32 -2.11
CA PRO A 3 4.95 -1.44 -1.57
C PRO A 3 5.13 -1.15 -0.07
N LEU A 4 5.56 -2.15 0.71
CA LEU A 4 5.70 -2.02 2.15
C LEU A 4 6.85 -1.06 2.52
N GLU A 5 7.95 -1.11 1.78
CA GLU A 5 9.09 -0.20 1.91
C GLU A 5 8.72 1.24 1.53
N GLY A 6 7.96 1.41 0.45
CA GLY A 6 7.41 2.72 0.08
C GLY A 6 6.50 3.27 1.18
N MET A 7 5.60 2.44 1.70
CA MET A 7 4.65 2.83 2.73
C MET A 7 5.31 3.13 4.08
N SER A 8 6.38 2.42 4.46
CA SER A 8 7.15 2.75 5.67
C SER A 8 7.83 4.12 5.57
N ALA A 9 8.26 4.51 4.36
CA ALA A 9 8.71 5.86 4.04
C ALA A 9 7.55 6.88 3.88
N GLY A 10 6.30 6.45 4.05
CA GLY A 10 5.10 7.28 3.94
C GLY A 10 4.67 7.56 2.50
N LYS A 11 5.11 6.74 1.53
CA LYS A 11 4.76 6.87 0.12
C LYS A 11 3.66 5.87 -0.26
N PRO A 12 2.53 6.33 -0.79
CA PRO A 12 1.52 5.42 -1.34
C PRO A 12 2.02 4.74 -2.60
N CYS A 13 1.40 3.60 -2.94
CA CYS A 13 1.77 2.79 -4.09
C CYS A 13 0.57 2.59 -5.03
N ILE A 14 0.79 2.68 -6.34
CA ILE A 14 -0.18 2.21 -7.34
C ILE A 14 0.11 0.73 -7.55
N GLY A 15 -0.86 -0.12 -7.25
CA GLY A 15 -0.74 -1.58 -7.34
C GLY A 15 -1.76 -2.16 -8.32
N VAL A 16 -1.44 -3.30 -8.91
CA VAL A 16 -2.44 -4.12 -9.61
C VAL A 16 -3.31 -4.80 -8.55
N ASP A 17 -4.63 -4.84 -8.76
CA ASP A 17 -5.59 -5.45 -7.83
C ASP A 17 -5.51 -7.00 -7.85
N GLU A 18 -4.39 -7.54 -7.39
CA GLU A 18 -4.12 -8.97 -7.39
C GLU A 18 -3.10 -9.41 -6.34
N GLY A 19 -3.17 -10.70 -5.96
CA GLY A 19 -2.18 -11.37 -5.12
C GLY A 19 -1.84 -10.64 -3.82
N GLY A 20 -0.56 -10.67 -3.44
CA GLY A 20 -0.07 -10.08 -2.20
C GLY A 20 -0.16 -8.55 -2.11
N LEU A 21 -0.49 -7.84 -3.19
CA LEU A 21 -0.72 -6.39 -3.11
C LEU A 21 -2.00 -6.06 -2.33
N ARG A 22 -3.03 -6.91 -2.45
CA ARG A 22 -4.28 -6.82 -1.67
C ARG A 22 -4.07 -6.99 -0.17
N GLU A 23 -3.01 -7.70 0.21
CA GLU A 23 -2.68 -7.89 1.63
C GLU A 23 -2.06 -6.63 2.24
N SER A 24 -1.40 -5.78 1.47
CA SER A 24 -0.65 -4.63 2.00
C SER A 24 -1.34 -3.28 1.74
N ILE A 25 -1.77 -3.02 0.51
CA ILE A 25 -2.38 -1.76 0.07
C ILE A 25 -3.87 -1.74 0.45
N ILE A 26 -4.33 -0.60 0.97
CA ILE A 26 -5.76 -0.29 1.16
C ILE A 26 -6.13 0.76 0.12
N ASP A 27 -7.09 0.43 -0.76
CA ASP A 27 -7.47 1.33 -1.85
C ASP A 27 -7.87 2.71 -1.33
N GLU A 28 -7.33 3.72 -2.01
CA GLU A 28 -7.51 5.14 -1.73
C GLU A 28 -7.05 5.64 -0.36
N GLN A 29 -6.53 4.77 0.51
CA GLN A 29 -6.03 5.15 1.83
C GLN A 29 -4.50 5.10 1.91
N THR A 30 -3.89 4.09 1.29
CA THR A 30 -2.42 3.90 1.29
C THR A 30 -1.86 3.72 -0.13
N GLY A 31 -2.68 3.97 -1.15
CA GLY A 31 -2.36 3.64 -2.53
C GLY A 31 -3.59 3.68 -3.43
N LYS A 32 -3.41 3.23 -4.67
CA LYS A 32 -4.51 3.05 -5.62
C LYS A 32 -4.37 1.73 -6.33
N PHE A 33 -5.46 0.99 -6.45
CA PHE A 33 -5.51 -0.18 -7.30
C PHE A 33 -5.87 0.16 -8.75
N ILE A 34 -5.20 -0.53 -9.68
CA ILE A 34 -5.63 -0.67 -11.08
C ILE A 34 -6.15 -2.09 -11.32
N PRO A 35 -7.01 -2.31 -12.33
CA PRO A 35 -7.56 -3.65 -12.61
C PRO A 35 -6.47 -4.69 -12.88
N ALA A 36 -6.71 -5.96 -12.54
CA ALA A 36 -5.78 -7.06 -12.82
C ALA A 36 -5.44 -7.20 -14.33
N LYS A 37 -6.43 -6.95 -15.19
CA LYS A 37 -6.25 -6.84 -16.64
C LYS A 37 -6.29 -5.36 -17.03
N TYR A 38 -5.23 -4.63 -16.71
CA TYR A 38 -5.15 -3.20 -17.00
C TYR A 38 -4.78 -2.91 -18.46
N LEU A 39 -5.22 -1.74 -18.92
CA LEU A 39 -4.74 -1.09 -20.14
C LEU A 39 -3.81 0.08 -19.77
N ILE A 40 -3.13 0.64 -20.77
CA ILE A 40 -2.26 1.82 -20.59
C ILE A 40 -3.05 2.98 -19.94
N ASP A 41 -4.30 3.17 -20.36
CA ASP A 41 -5.18 4.21 -19.82
C ASP A 41 -5.45 4.08 -18.32
N ASP A 42 -5.48 2.87 -17.77
CA ASP A 42 -5.70 2.65 -16.34
C ASP A 42 -4.49 3.12 -15.52
N ILE A 43 -3.29 2.90 -16.03
CA ILE A 43 -2.05 3.42 -15.42
C ILE A 43 -2.05 4.95 -15.49
N ILE A 44 -2.36 5.54 -16.66
CA ILE A 44 -2.43 6.99 -16.82
C ILE A 44 -3.43 7.61 -15.85
N LYS A 45 -4.63 7.02 -15.74
CA LYS A 45 -5.66 7.45 -14.78
C LYS A 45 -5.17 7.36 -13.35
N ALA A 46 -4.51 6.26 -12.97
CA ALA A 46 -4.01 6.08 -11.61
C ALA A 46 -2.88 7.05 -11.26
N VAL A 47 -1.94 7.31 -12.18
CA VAL A 47 -0.86 8.28 -11.99
C VAL A 47 -1.41 9.70 -11.86
N ASN A 48 -2.36 10.09 -12.73
CA ASN A 48 -3.01 11.39 -12.65
C ASN A 48 -3.89 11.53 -11.39
N TRP A 49 -4.48 10.43 -10.93
CA TRP A 49 -5.24 10.39 -9.69
C TRP A 49 -4.34 10.54 -8.46
N LEU A 50 -3.13 9.95 -8.45
CA LEU A 50 -2.21 10.02 -7.32
C LEU A 50 -1.34 11.29 -7.36
N THR A 51 -1.98 12.46 -7.25
CA THR A 51 -1.27 13.75 -7.18
C THR A 51 -0.39 13.85 -5.94
N LYS A 52 0.52 14.83 -5.93
CA LYS A 52 1.38 15.12 -4.77
C LYS A 52 0.56 15.37 -3.50
N GLU A 53 -0.53 16.12 -3.62
CA GLU A 53 -1.41 16.49 -2.50
C GLU A 53 -2.07 15.25 -1.90
N ARG A 54 -2.66 14.39 -2.75
CA ARG A 54 -3.24 13.11 -2.32
C ARG A 54 -2.19 12.21 -1.70
N ALA A 55 -1.00 12.14 -2.30
CA ALA A 55 0.07 11.30 -1.77
C ALA A 55 0.54 11.75 -0.37
N LEU A 56 0.60 13.07 -0.14
CA LEU A 56 0.92 13.63 1.18
C LEU A 56 -0.17 13.35 2.22
N LEU A 57 -1.45 13.44 1.83
CA LEU A 57 -2.57 13.09 2.73
C LEU A 57 -2.58 11.61 3.13
N MET A 58 -2.01 10.73 2.32
CA MET A 58 -1.92 9.29 2.61
C MET A 58 -0.73 8.92 3.50
N ARG A 59 0.19 9.85 3.80
CA ARG A 59 1.47 9.55 4.46
C ARG A 59 1.30 8.80 5.78
N GLU A 60 0.46 9.30 6.68
CA GLU A 60 0.25 8.70 7.99
C GLU A 60 -0.42 7.32 7.88
N ASN A 61 -1.41 7.18 7.00
CA ASN A 61 -2.07 5.90 6.72
C ASN A 61 -1.07 4.86 6.19
N CYS A 62 -0.17 5.26 5.28
CA CYS A 62 0.89 4.42 4.77
C CYS A 62 1.81 3.91 5.89
N GLN A 63 2.30 4.80 6.74
CA GLN A 63 3.21 4.46 7.84
C GLN A 63 2.52 3.56 8.88
N ALA A 64 1.28 3.90 9.25
CA ALA A 64 0.48 3.11 10.18
C ALA A 64 0.20 1.70 9.66
N ARG A 65 -0.11 1.56 8.36
CA ARG A 65 -0.33 0.26 7.72
C ARG A 65 0.97 -0.54 7.63
N ALA A 66 2.08 0.08 7.24
CA ALA A 66 3.38 -0.58 7.20
C ALA A 66 3.79 -1.11 8.58
N GLY A 67 3.54 -0.34 9.65
CA GLY A 67 3.75 -0.76 11.03
C GLY A 67 2.90 -1.96 11.49
N LYS A 68 1.94 -2.45 10.69
CA LYS A 68 1.26 -3.74 10.95
C LYS A 68 2.11 -4.96 10.58
N PHE A 69 3.12 -4.77 9.73
CA PHE A 69 4.04 -5.80 9.24
C PHE A 69 5.41 -5.72 9.93
N SER A 70 5.50 -5.04 11.07
CA SER A 70 6.77 -4.89 11.79
C SER A 70 7.21 -6.23 12.39
N GLN A 71 8.52 -6.38 12.58
CA GLN A 71 9.10 -7.56 13.20
C GLN A 71 8.53 -7.79 14.61
N GLU A 72 8.34 -6.71 15.38
CA GLU A 72 7.81 -6.78 16.74
C GLU A 72 6.40 -7.37 16.76
N LYS A 73 5.53 -6.92 15.84
CA LYS A 73 4.17 -7.47 15.72
C LYS A 73 4.17 -8.92 15.27
N PHE A 74 5.02 -9.25 14.30
CA PHE A 74 5.16 -10.63 13.85
C PHE A 74 5.56 -11.57 15.01
N ILE A 75 6.63 -11.23 15.73
CA ILE A 75 7.11 -12.02 16.88
C ILE A 75 6.04 -12.11 17.96
N LYS A 76 5.37 -11.00 18.29
CA LYS A 76 4.30 -10.96 19.29
C LYS A 76 3.15 -11.90 18.91
N SER A 77 2.65 -11.80 17.68
CA SER A 77 1.52 -12.61 17.22
C SER A 77 1.85 -14.11 17.17
N ILE A 78 3.08 -14.50 16.81
CA ILE A 78 3.49 -15.91 16.87
C ILE A 78 3.52 -16.42 18.32
N ARG A 79 4.05 -15.63 19.26
CA ARG A 79 4.09 -16.01 20.68
C ARG A 79 2.71 -16.12 21.33
N GLU A 80 1.72 -15.39 20.85
CA GLU A 80 0.34 -15.47 21.36
C GLU A 80 -0.39 -16.75 20.90
N LEU A 81 0.15 -17.46 19.91
CA LEU A 81 -0.43 -18.69 19.34
C LEU A 81 0.16 -19.99 19.93
N ILE A 82 1.25 -19.90 20.69
CA ILE A 82 1.99 -21.03 21.29
C ILE A 82 1.85 -20.96 22.80
#